data_AF-A0A351SK27-F1
#
_entry.id   AF-A0A351SK27-F1
#
_cell.length_a   1.000
_cell.length_b   1.000
_cell.length_c   1.000
_cell.angle_alpha   90.00
_cell.angle_beta   90.00
_cell.angle_gamma   90.00
#
_symmetry.space_group_name_H-M   'P 1'
#
loop_
_entity.id
_entity.type
_entity.pdbx_description
1 polymer ?
#
loop_
_entity_poly.entity_id
_entity_poly.type
_entity_poly.pdbx_seq_one_letter_code
_entity_poly.pdbx_strand_id
1 'polypeptide(L)'
;MPNHYFGTPAQWQPALHRDIVTQHHKHALFDAKEPYIMKDKVYVWDLFVRFFHWSLVVLFVISYITGENESLAHIYSGYGIITLLVLRVVWGFIGSKHARFGDFVRKPSVVIQYGRELLTGRAKRYLGHNPLGSAMVLAMIASLSLTTLSGLKLYAVEEGKGPLASATSLP
;
A
#
# COMPACT_ATOMS: atom_id res chain seq x y z
N MET A 1 69.72 49.86 -27.89
CA MET A 1 69.20 51.12 -27.29
C MET A 1 68.97 52.11 -28.43
N PRO A 2 68.00 53.06 -28.43
CA PRO A 2 66.90 53.35 -27.48
C PRO A 2 65.49 53.52 -28.14
N ASN A 3 64.50 53.77 -27.26
CA ASN A 3 63.08 54.10 -27.48
C ASN A 3 62.80 55.33 -28.36
N HIS A 4 61.58 55.46 -28.94
CA HIS A 4 60.59 56.45 -28.47
C HIS A 4 59.19 56.31 -29.10
N TYR A 5 58.22 56.28 -28.18
CA TYR A 5 56.79 56.55 -28.28
C TYR A 5 56.48 57.86 -29.01
N PHE A 6 55.30 57.98 -29.64
CA PHE A 6 54.31 59.06 -29.42
C PHE A 6 53.13 58.88 -30.40
N GLY A 7 52.12 58.12 -29.96
CA GLY A 7 50.77 58.17 -30.50
C GLY A 7 49.98 59.27 -29.80
N THR A 8 49.19 60.00 -30.58
CA THR A 8 48.35 61.16 -30.22
C THR A 8 47.26 60.87 -29.17
N PRO A 9 46.77 61.89 -28.43
CA PRO A 9 45.88 61.72 -27.29
C PRO A 9 44.39 61.64 -27.65
N ALA A 10 43.67 60.87 -26.84
CA ALA A 10 42.27 61.04 -26.42
C ALA A 10 41.18 61.19 -27.49
N GLN A 11 40.43 60.10 -27.70
CA GLN A 11 38.99 60.17 -27.98
C GLN A 11 38.24 59.14 -27.12
N TRP A 12 37.74 59.60 -25.99
CA TRP A 12 36.79 58.89 -25.14
C TRP A 12 35.44 58.76 -25.87
N GLN A 13 34.95 57.54 -26.07
CA GLN A 13 33.54 57.25 -26.37
C GLN A 13 32.96 56.34 -25.27
N PRO A 14 32.01 56.83 -24.44
CA PRO A 14 31.34 56.01 -23.44
C PRO A 14 30.02 55.48 -24.02
N ALA A 15 30.06 54.40 -24.81
CA ALA A 15 28.84 53.82 -25.35
C ALA A 15 29.01 52.33 -25.59
N LEU A 16 29.02 51.52 -24.52
CA LEU A 16 28.76 50.07 -24.59
C LEU A 16 28.55 49.45 -23.20
N HIS A 17 27.83 50.14 -22.30
CA HIS A 17 27.55 49.58 -20.97
C HIS A 17 26.13 49.84 -20.48
N ARG A 18 25.12 49.66 -21.34
CA ARG A 18 23.71 49.75 -20.91
C ARG A 18 22.70 48.77 -21.54
N ASP A 19 23.13 47.68 -22.17
CA ASP A 19 22.17 46.80 -22.88
C ASP A 19 22.00 45.39 -22.33
N ILE A 20 22.69 45.00 -21.25
CA ILE A 20 22.56 43.63 -20.69
C ILE A 20 21.55 43.55 -19.54
N VAL A 21 21.25 44.65 -18.85
CA VAL A 21 20.44 44.61 -17.61
C VAL A 21 18.93 44.76 -17.86
N THR A 22 18.49 45.27 -19.01
CA THR A 22 17.08 45.61 -19.25
C THR A 22 16.24 44.52 -19.95
N GLN A 23 16.84 43.47 -20.52
CA GLN A 23 16.07 42.37 -21.11
C GLN A 23 15.66 41.27 -20.12
N HIS A 24 16.39 41.09 -19.01
CA HIS A 24 16.08 40.00 -18.06
C HIS A 24 14.89 40.28 -17.12
N HIS A 25 14.39 41.51 -17.03
CA HIS A 25 13.34 41.85 -16.05
C HIS A 25 11.89 41.66 -16.55
N LYS A 26 11.66 41.55 -17.87
CA LYS A 26 10.29 41.44 -18.41
C LYS A 26 9.73 40.02 -18.41
N HIS A 27 10.58 39.00 -18.37
CA HIS A 27 10.14 37.60 -18.33
C HIS A 27 9.75 37.12 -16.93
N ALA A 28 10.23 37.77 -15.87
CA ALA A 28 9.95 37.37 -14.49
C ALA A 28 8.52 37.71 -14.01
N LEU A 29 7.84 38.68 -14.65
CA LEU A 29 6.48 39.10 -14.26
C LEU A 29 5.36 38.34 -14.99
N PHE A 30 5.68 37.61 -16.08
CA PHE A 30 4.73 36.78 -16.82
C PHE A 30 4.68 35.32 -16.34
N ASP A 31 5.61 34.90 -15.47
CA ASP A 31 5.68 33.53 -14.93
C ASP A 31 5.02 33.39 -13.55
N ALA A 32 4.53 34.49 -12.96
CA ALA A 32 3.94 34.51 -11.62
C ALA A 32 2.42 34.24 -11.61
N LYS A 33 1.88 33.44 -12.54
CA LYS A 33 0.42 33.26 -12.67
C LYS A 33 -0.13 31.84 -12.63
N GLU A 34 0.68 30.83 -12.36
CA GLU A 34 0.18 29.48 -12.13
C GLU A 34 0.55 29.05 -10.71
N PRO A 35 -0.35 29.20 -9.72
CA PRO A 35 -0.13 28.58 -8.41
C PRO A 35 -0.08 27.08 -8.64
N TYR A 36 1.11 26.50 -8.56
CA TYR A 36 1.30 25.06 -8.55
C TYR A 36 0.46 24.47 -7.40
N ILE A 37 -0.69 23.93 -7.74
CA ILE A 37 -1.56 23.20 -6.81
C ILE A 37 -0.83 21.90 -6.49
N MET A 38 0.00 21.94 -5.45
CA MET A 38 0.54 20.78 -4.72
C MET A 38 -0.63 19.86 -4.35
N LYS A 39 -1.00 18.94 -5.23
CA LYS A 39 -2.00 17.89 -4.95
C LYS A 39 -1.30 16.74 -4.23
N ASP A 40 -0.68 17.03 -3.09
CA ASP A 40 0.39 16.20 -2.55
C ASP A 40 -0.05 15.15 -1.52
N LYS A 41 -1.24 14.57 -1.72
CA LYS A 41 -1.62 13.33 -1.02
C LYS A 41 -2.36 12.40 -1.98
N VAL A 42 -1.61 11.49 -2.60
CA VAL A 42 -2.17 10.30 -3.23
C VAL A 42 -2.59 9.35 -2.11
N TYR A 43 -3.90 9.24 -1.87
CA TYR A 43 -4.44 8.25 -0.95
C TYR A 43 -4.33 6.85 -1.58
N VAL A 44 -3.19 6.20 -1.36
CA VAL A 44 -2.95 4.82 -1.83
C VAL A 44 -3.74 3.81 -1.00
N TRP A 45 -4.10 4.17 0.24
CA TRP A 45 -4.66 3.23 1.19
C TRP A 45 -6.19 3.30 1.26
N ASP A 46 -6.84 2.25 0.76
CA ASP A 46 -8.28 2.07 0.75
C ASP A 46 -8.85 1.99 2.18
N LEU A 47 -9.78 2.89 2.52
CA LEU A 47 -10.39 3.00 3.86
C LEU A 47 -11.08 1.68 4.26
N PHE A 48 -11.71 0.99 3.31
CA PHE A 48 -12.36 -0.29 3.53
C PHE A 48 -11.38 -1.35 4.02
N VAL A 49 -10.17 -1.39 3.44
CA VAL A 49 -9.15 -2.39 3.80
C VAL A 49 -8.62 -2.14 5.21
N ARG A 50 -8.55 -0.87 5.66
CA ARG A 50 -8.21 -0.55 7.06
C ARG A 50 -9.26 -1.06 8.01
N PHE A 51 -10.52 -0.77 7.72
CA PHE A 51 -11.63 -1.20 8.56
C PHE A 51 -11.65 -2.72 8.67
N PHE A 52 -11.61 -3.43 7.53
CA PHE A 52 -11.50 -4.89 7.51
C PHE A 52 -10.33 -5.40 8.36
N HIS A 53 -9.14 -4.81 8.19
CA HIS A 53 -7.95 -5.26 8.91
C HIS A 53 -8.08 -5.08 10.42
N TRP A 54 -8.50 -3.91 10.88
CA TRP A 54 -8.67 -3.65 12.31
C TRP A 54 -9.78 -4.48 12.93
N SER A 55 -10.90 -4.67 12.23
CA SER A 55 -11.96 -5.58 12.67
C SER A 55 -11.46 -7.02 12.78
N LEU A 56 -10.66 -7.48 11.80
CA LEU A 56 -10.07 -8.82 11.83
C LEU A 56 -9.11 -8.99 13.02
N VAL A 57 -8.26 -8.00 13.29
CA VAL A 57 -7.33 -8.02 14.42
C VAL A 57 -8.09 -8.12 15.74
N VAL A 58 -9.11 -7.28 15.95
CA VAL A 58 -9.90 -7.30 17.19
C VAL A 58 -10.58 -8.66 17.39
N LEU A 59 -11.25 -9.18 16.36
CA LEU A 59 -11.95 -10.47 16.46
C LEU A 59 -10.97 -11.63 16.67
N PHE A 60 -9.81 -11.60 16.01
CA PHE A 60 -8.77 -12.61 16.22
C PHE A 60 -8.25 -12.59 17.65
N VAL A 61 -7.98 -11.41 18.23
CA VAL A 61 -7.53 -11.29 19.63
C VAL A 61 -8.59 -11.80 20.59
N ILE A 62 -9.88 -11.47 20.38
CA ILE A 62 -10.98 -12.01 21.17
C ILE A 62 -10.97 -13.54 21.07
N SER A 63 -10.98 -14.09 19.86
CA SER A 63 -11.00 -15.53 19.61
C SER A 63 -9.80 -16.25 20.25
N TYR A 64 -8.61 -15.66 20.18
CA TYR A 64 -7.38 -16.20 20.78
C TYR A 64 -7.45 -16.24 22.31
N ILE A 65 -7.89 -15.16 22.95
CA ILE A 65 -7.97 -15.08 24.42
C ILE A 65 -9.09 -15.99 24.95
N THR A 66 -10.20 -16.11 24.22
CA THR A 66 -11.39 -16.82 24.71
C THR A 66 -11.49 -18.28 24.25
N GLY A 67 -10.51 -18.77 23.48
CA GLY A 67 -10.52 -20.10 22.86
C GLY A 67 -10.46 -21.27 23.84
N GLU A 68 -9.72 -21.13 24.94
CA GLU A 68 -9.52 -22.22 25.91
C GLU A 68 -10.83 -22.67 26.60
N ASN A 69 -11.82 -21.79 26.71
CA ASN A 69 -13.07 -22.06 27.43
C ASN A 69 -14.29 -22.20 26.50
N GLU A 70 -14.09 -22.26 25.18
CA GLU A 70 -15.16 -22.30 24.16
C GLU A 70 -16.31 -21.33 24.41
N SER A 71 -15.99 -20.14 24.94
CA SER A 71 -17.02 -19.20 25.35
C SER A 71 -17.86 -18.74 24.16
N LEU A 72 -19.07 -18.24 24.43
CA LEU A 72 -19.90 -17.60 23.39
C LEU A 72 -19.13 -16.52 22.62
N ALA A 73 -18.22 -15.79 23.29
CA ALA A 73 -17.37 -14.81 22.64
C ALA A 73 -16.40 -15.43 21.62
N HIS A 74 -15.86 -16.62 21.88
CA HIS A 74 -15.05 -17.37 20.91
C HIS A 74 -15.87 -17.75 19.68
N ILE A 75 -17.06 -18.31 19.90
CA ILE A 75 -17.95 -18.76 18.81
C ILE A 75 -18.39 -17.58 17.93
N TYR A 76 -18.89 -16.51 18.55
CA TYR A 76 -19.33 -15.31 17.81
C TYR A 76 -18.17 -14.58 17.12
N SER A 77 -16.99 -14.52 17.74
CA SER A 77 -15.82 -13.95 17.07
C SER A 77 -15.38 -14.81 15.88
N GLY A 78 -15.45 -16.14 15.98
CA GLY A 78 -15.25 -17.05 14.85
C GLY A 78 -16.21 -16.79 13.68
N TYR A 79 -17.51 -16.62 13.97
CA TYR A 79 -18.50 -16.21 12.95
C TYR A 79 -18.20 -14.84 12.34
N GLY A 80 -17.72 -13.89 13.15
CA GLY A 80 -17.27 -12.59 12.67
C GLY A 80 -16.08 -12.71 11.72
N ILE A 81 -15.07 -13.52 12.07
CA ILE A 81 -13.86 -13.74 11.26
C ILE A 81 -14.24 -14.36 9.91
N ILE A 82 -15.02 -15.43 9.88
CA ILE A 82 -15.40 -16.08 8.60
C ILE A 82 -16.22 -15.11 7.73
N THR A 83 -17.10 -14.31 8.31
CA THR A 83 -17.87 -13.29 7.59
C THR A 83 -16.95 -12.23 6.98
N LEU A 84 -16.01 -11.70 7.76
CA LEU A 84 -15.01 -10.76 7.26
C LEU A 84 -14.16 -11.39 6.14
N LEU A 85 -13.72 -12.64 6.28
CA LEU A 85 -12.97 -13.35 5.24
C LEU A 85 -13.75 -13.47 3.94
N VAL A 86 -15.03 -13.85 3.99
CA VAL A 86 -15.90 -13.89 2.81
C VAL A 86 -16.01 -12.51 2.17
N LEU A 87 -16.29 -11.48 2.96
CA LEU A 87 -16.34 -10.09 2.47
C LEU A 87 -15.02 -9.68 1.82
N ARG A 88 -13.88 -10.09 2.39
CA ARG A 88 -12.56 -9.80 1.85
C ARG A 88 -12.31 -10.50 0.53
N VAL A 89 -12.70 -11.77 0.42
CA VAL A 89 -12.57 -12.54 -0.82
C VAL A 89 -13.41 -11.88 -1.91
N VAL A 90 -14.68 -11.56 -1.63
CA VAL A 90 -15.57 -10.85 -2.56
C VAL A 90 -14.98 -9.49 -2.98
N TRP A 91 -14.50 -8.71 -2.02
CA TRP A 91 -13.86 -7.41 -2.30
C TRP A 91 -12.56 -7.55 -3.10
N GLY A 92 -11.82 -8.65 -2.94
CA GLY A 92 -10.64 -8.97 -3.73
C GLY A 92 -10.95 -9.28 -5.20
N PHE A 93 -12.20 -9.56 -5.55
CA PHE A 93 -12.64 -9.71 -6.94
C PHE A 93 -13.26 -8.42 -7.51
N ILE A 94 -14.14 -7.75 -6.75
CA ILE A 94 -14.97 -6.63 -7.25
C ILE A 94 -14.38 -5.26 -6.89
N GLY A 95 -13.54 -5.17 -5.87
CA GLY A 95 -13.09 -3.92 -5.25
C GLY A 95 -12.16 -3.04 -6.09
N SER A 96 -11.58 -2.04 -5.43
CA SER A 96 -10.70 -1.04 -6.05
C SER A 96 -9.49 -1.67 -6.73
N LYS A 97 -8.92 -0.98 -7.73
CA LYS A 97 -7.78 -1.46 -8.53
C LYS A 97 -6.66 -2.03 -7.66
N HIS A 98 -6.30 -1.34 -6.57
CA HIS A 98 -5.26 -1.78 -5.63
C HIS A 98 -5.67 -2.90 -4.67
N ALA A 99 -6.97 -3.15 -4.48
CA ALA A 99 -7.47 -4.21 -3.59
C ALA A 99 -7.71 -5.54 -4.30
N ARG A 100 -7.69 -5.58 -5.64
CA ARG A 100 -7.97 -6.79 -6.42
C ARG A 100 -6.81 -7.79 -6.36
N PHE A 101 -7.12 -9.07 -6.21
CA PHE A 101 -6.12 -10.14 -6.25
C PHE A 101 -5.27 -10.08 -7.52
N GLY A 102 -5.86 -9.73 -8.67
CA GLY A 102 -5.14 -9.61 -9.95
C GLY A 102 -4.03 -8.55 -9.97
N ASP A 103 -4.13 -7.50 -9.16
CA ASP A 103 -3.16 -6.38 -9.19
C ASP A 103 -1.95 -6.63 -8.27
N PHE A 104 -2.13 -7.36 -7.17
CA PHE A 104 -1.10 -7.59 -6.16
C PHE A 104 -0.58 -9.03 -6.09
N VAL A 105 -1.33 -10.03 -6.55
CA VAL A 105 -0.86 -11.43 -6.57
C VAL A 105 0.18 -11.57 -7.67
N ARG A 106 1.44 -11.75 -7.25
CA ARG A 106 2.57 -11.98 -8.15
C ARG A 106 2.92 -13.45 -8.20
N LYS A 107 3.52 -13.87 -9.32
CA LYS A 107 3.98 -15.25 -9.52
C LYS A 107 4.86 -15.67 -8.33
N PRO A 108 4.73 -16.91 -7.82
CA PRO A 108 5.53 -17.37 -6.68
C PRO A 108 7.04 -17.21 -6.87
N SER A 109 7.52 -17.36 -8.11
CA SER A 109 8.92 -17.13 -8.47
C SER A 109 9.40 -15.71 -8.19
N VAL A 110 8.55 -14.69 -8.42
CA VAL A 110 8.85 -13.28 -8.16
C VAL A 110 8.89 -12.99 -6.66
N VAL A 111 8.03 -13.66 -5.88
CA VAL A 111 8.02 -13.54 -4.41
C VAL A 111 9.31 -14.12 -3.82
N ILE A 112 9.70 -15.32 -4.25
CA ILE A 112 10.93 -15.99 -3.77
C ILE A 112 12.17 -15.19 -4.19
N GLN A 113 12.21 -14.70 -5.44
CA GLN A 113 13.29 -13.86 -5.94
C GLN A 113 13.39 -12.56 -5.13
N TYR A 114 12.26 -11.90 -4.87
CA TYR A 114 12.23 -10.69 -4.05
C TYR A 114 12.72 -10.96 -2.62
N GLY A 115 12.33 -12.09 -2.02
CA GLY A 115 12.84 -12.50 -0.70
C GLY A 115 14.36 -12.68 -0.67
N ARG A 116 14.93 -13.28 -1.71
CA ARG A 116 16.40 -13.43 -1.87
C ARG A 116 17.09 -12.08 -2.07
N GLU A 117 16.50 -11.19 -2.87
CA GLU A 117 17.00 -9.83 -3.09
C GLU A 117 16.92 -8.97 -1.81
N LEU A 118 15.93 -9.22 -0.96
CA LEU A 118 15.78 -8.55 0.33
C LEU A 118 16.88 -8.99 1.31
N LEU A 119 17.15 -10.30 1.40
CA LEU A 119 18.24 -10.85 2.22
C LEU A 119 19.63 -10.38 1.77
N THR A 120 19.78 -10.05 0.49
CA THR A 120 21.05 -9.56 -0.09
C THR A 120 21.12 -8.03 -0.18
N GLY A 121 20.11 -7.31 0.33
CA GLY A 121 20.07 -5.84 0.35
C GLY A 121 19.85 -5.16 -1.01
N ARG A 122 19.49 -5.92 -2.05
CA ARG A 122 19.29 -5.41 -3.43
C ARG A 122 17.82 -5.27 -3.83
N ALA A 123 16.89 -5.47 -2.90
CA ALA A 123 15.46 -5.42 -3.17
C ALA A 123 15.02 -4.07 -3.73
N LYS A 124 14.29 -4.09 -4.84
CA LYS A 124 13.63 -2.91 -5.42
C LYS A 124 12.62 -2.33 -4.40
N ARG A 125 12.58 -1.00 -4.27
CA ARG A 125 11.56 -0.32 -3.46
C ARG A 125 10.22 -0.36 -4.20
N TYR A 126 9.22 -0.98 -3.58
CA TYR A 126 7.83 -0.97 -4.05
C TYR A 126 7.02 0.03 -3.22
N LEU A 127 6.36 0.99 -3.87
CA LEU A 127 5.61 2.08 -3.23
C LEU A 127 4.18 1.69 -2.77
N GLY A 128 3.80 0.40 -2.90
CA GLY A 128 2.46 -0.07 -2.56
C GLY A 128 2.47 -1.47 -1.95
N HIS A 129 2.43 -2.51 -2.79
CA HIS A 129 2.50 -3.89 -2.33
C HIS A 129 3.86 -4.51 -2.66
N ASN A 130 4.61 -4.79 -1.59
CA ASN A 130 5.75 -5.69 -1.59
C ASN A 130 5.28 -7.11 -2.01
N PRO A 131 5.97 -7.82 -2.93
CA PRO A 131 5.65 -9.20 -3.32
C PRO A 131 5.51 -10.19 -2.14
N LEU A 132 6.28 -9.98 -1.09
CA LEU A 132 6.26 -10.75 0.15
C LEU A 132 5.03 -10.39 1.01
N GLY A 133 4.62 -9.11 1.01
CA GLY A 133 3.41 -8.65 1.66
C GLY A 133 2.15 -9.22 1.01
N SER A 134 2.12 -9.33 -0.32
CA SER A 134 1.01 -10.00 -1.01
C SER A 134 0.94 -11.50 -0.71
N ALA A 135 2.09 -12.17 -0.63
CA ALA A 135 2.15 -13.59 -0.23
C ALA A 135 1.65 -13.80 1.21
N MET A 136 2.01 -12.92 2.14
CA MET A 136 1.52 -12.98 3.52
C MET A 136 -0.02 -12.89 3.58
N VAL A 137 -0.64 -11.98 2.82
CA VAL A 137 -2.11 -11.84 2.81
C VAL A 137 -2.77 -13.13 2.36
N LEU A 138 -2.25 -13.79 1.31
CA LEU A 138 -2.77 -15.08 0.85
C LEU A 138 -2.62 -16.18 1.90
N ALA A 139 -1.43 -16.29 2.51
CA ALA A 139 -1.18 -17.26 3.57
C ALA A 139 -2.11 -17.03 4.77
N MET A 140 -2.32 -15.78 5.18
CA MET A 140 -3.19 -15.44 6.29
C MET A 140 -4.66 -15.76 5.99
N ILE A 141 -5.16 -15.45 4.78
CA ILE A 141 -6.53 -15.83 4.37
C ILE A 141 -6.68 -17.35 4.39
N ALA A 142 -5.71 -18.09 3.84
CA ALA A 142 -5.76 -19.55 3.81
C ALA A 142 -5.78 -20.15 5.23
N SER A 143 -4.86 -19.73 6.10
CA SER A 143 -4.77 -20.23 7.48
C SER A 143 -6.02 -19.91 8.29
N LEU A 144 -6.50 -18.66 8.26
CA LEU A 144 -7.70 -18.27 9.01
C LEU A 144 -8.95 -18.98 8.48
N SER A 145 -9.05 -19.19 7.16
CA SER A 145 -10.15 -19.97 6.57
C SER A 145 -10.09 -21.42 7.07
N LEU A 146 -8.90 -22.04 7.07
CA LEU A 146 -8.75 -23.41 7.56
C LEU A 146 -9.15 -23.53 9.03
N THR A 147 -8.66 -22.65 9.89
CA THR A 147 -8.96 -22.66 11.33
C THR A 147 -10.43 -22.40 11.63
N THR A 148 -11.06 -21.43 10.94
CA THR A 148 -12.49 -21.13 11.18
C THR A 148 -13.40 -22.23 10.64
N LEU A 149 -13.08 -22.82 9.49
CA LEU A 149 -13.82 -23.96 8.94
C LEU A 149 -13.66 -25.21 9.81
N SER A 150 -12.46 -25.49 10.33
CA SER A 150 -12.26 -26.60 11.27
C SER A 150 -13.04 -26.38 12.56
N GLY A 151 -13.05 -25.16 13.10
CA GLY A 151 -13.83 -24.81 14.29
C GLY A 151 -15.35 -24.95 14.07
N LEU A 152 -15.88 -24.45 12.94
CA LEU A 152 -17.29 -24.61 12.58
C LEU A 152 -17.68 -26.09 12.45
N LYS A 153 -16.81 -26.92 11.88
CA LYS A 153 -17.04 -28.36 11.75
C LYS A 153 -17.04 -29.04 13.11
N LEU A 154 -16.11 -28.69 13.99
CA LEU A 154 -16.06 -29.24 15.35
C LEU A 154 -17.33 -28.88 16.13
N TYR A 155 -17.74 -27.60 16.07
CA TYR A 155 -18.97 -27.12 16.70
C TYR A 155 -20.23 -27.83 16.16
N ALA A 156 -20.26 -28.15 14.87
CA ALA A 156 -21.35 -28.92 14.27
C ALA A 156 -21.40 -30.38 14.72
N VAL A 157 -20.24 -31.01 14.92
CA VAL A 157 -20.14 -32.43 15.28
C VAL A 157 -20.35 -32.67 16.77
N GLU A 158 -19.76 -31.84 17.63
CA GLU A 158 -19.77 -32.04 19.09
C GLU A 158 -21.04 -31.47 19.74
N GLU A 159 -21.46 -30.28 19.32
CA GLU A 159 -22.59 -29.56 19.91
C GLU A 159 -23.89 -29.72 19.10
N GLY A 160 -23.84 -30.27 17.90
CA GLY A 160 -25.00 -30.39 17.00
C GLY A 160 -25.58 -29.04 16.58
N LYS A 161 -24.80 -27.95 16.70
CA LYS A 161 -25.25 -26.57 16.49
C LYS A 161 -24.46 -25.89 15.38
N GLY A 162 -25.03 -24.81 14.84
CA GLY A 162 -24.38 -23.99 13.81
C GLY A 162 -24.71 -24.42 12.38
N PRO A 163 -24.23 -23.65 11.38
CA PRO A 163 -24.67 -23.77 9.99
C PRO A 163 -24.25 -25.07 9.30
N LEU A 164 -23.26 -25.79 9.83
CA LEU A 164 -22.81 -27.08 9.30
C LEU A 164 -23.48 -28.28 10.00
N ALA A 165 -24.22 -28.07 11.09
CA ALA A 165 -24.87 -29.16 11.82
C ALA A 165 -25.88 -29.93 10.95
N SER A 166 -26.65 -29.22 10.12
CA SER A 166 -27.62 -29.82 9.19
C SER A 166 -26.98 -30.70 8.12
N ALA A 167 -25.70 -30.49 7.81
CA ALA A 167 -24.96 -31.28 6.82
C ALA A 167 -24.33 -32.54 7.44
N THR A 168 -24.04 -32.52 8.75
CA THR A 168 -23.51 -33.67 9.51
C THR A 168 -24.59 -34.50 10.18
N SER A 169 -25.80 -33.96 10.38
CA SER A 169 -26.97 -34.72 10.78
C SER A 169 -27.54 -35.52 9.59
N LEU A 170 -26.79 -36.53 9.13
CA LEU A 170 -27.37 -37.61 8.33
C LEU A 170 -27.93 -38.68 9.28
N PRO A 171 -29.07 -39.31 8.93
CA PRO A 171 -29.85 -40.20 9.79
C PRO A 171 -29.10 -41.44 10.28
#